data_AF-A0A956A582-F1
#
_entry.id   AF-A0A956A582-F1
#
_cell.length_a   1.000
_cell.length_b   1.000
_cell.length_c   1.000
_cell.angle_alpha   90.00
_cell.angle_beta   90.00
_cell.angle_gamma   90.00
#
_symmetry.space_group_name_H-M   'P 1'
#
loop_
_entity.id
_entity.type
_entity.pdbx_description
1 polymer ?
#
loop_
_entity_poly.entity_id
_entity_poly.type
_entity_poly.pdbx_seq_one_letter_code
_entity_poly.pdbx_strand_id
1 'polypeptide(L)'
;MPQRVEYEVLPGTRYDQYIFKLRPVLTSLQTGPSKFKVFRDFLRKQGIYDKDKSGLILSVVDITMDKKEAKLGKFGKRLAGMYSDADFQDALFERLKDLNILLVKYVLEALDVESGGRLHSVHELYRMITSYVYPGTYITLPHFQAWIDWMAATGYIKLVGIRWALSEKGMKAVSELRAMDVEEILEDMEDEDEEEDDDVDDDDDDDDDAPAPASGGGARKKAASDDDFSSFDDEEEDLFADLPPEPDLPSESALKAAAASFEDEFDDVPGGVDPLGPPPTAKPARGSQSRASAPTGAAKRGAAPPPVGAPSTTMAVGAGPGLHAPVAFASYAPVAVVSLEDADTAALADRIGAWYQTLSDWPAFDAEALGVQQKAGASDLALLVELGVLATLVEGLAPQPQVFAFVKRLRATTFFASLGHGEGLEECLDAMERTGSEPWARALFERLVHARFVARRVSMKIDLLPELRNAADGAALIALLREHLLGHHWVEAPFWVARELVRLGVLDTAAAQSVAAVPTRRLRENAARIGLVRSADVLDHASLLALVQQVAKLFGAQAGYGAALEQLDLALGLTM
;
A
#
# COMPACT_ATOMS: atom_id res chain seq x y z
N MET A 1 -15.32 33.56 -1.20
CA MET A 1 -14.05 32.84 -0.88
C MET A 1 -13.48 32.17 -2.14
N PRO A 2 -12.18 32.35 -2.45
CA PRO A 2 -11.58 31.80 -3.65
C PRO A 2 -11.55 30.26 -3.63
N GLN A 3 -11.98 29.65 -4.73
CA GLN A 3 -11.99 28.20 -4.91
C GLN A 3 -10.57 27.64 -4.81
N ARG A 4 -10.33 26.80 -3.81
CA ARG A 4 -9.04 26.14 -3.68
C ARG A 4 -8.87 25.07 -4.76
N VAL A 5 -7.81 25.21 -5.56
CA VAL A 5 -7.41 24.25 -6.60
C VAL A 5 -6.07 23.56 -6.32
N GLU A 6 -5.32 24.01 -5.32
CA GLU A 6 -4.03 23.43 -4.96
C GLU A 6 -4.14 22.45 -3.79
N TYR A 7 -3.81 21.18 -4.05
CA TYR A 7 -3.84 20.10 -3.07
C TYR A 7 -2.59 19.25 -3.17
N GLU A 8 -2.13 18.73 -2.04
CA GLU A 8 -0.98 17.83 -1.98
C GLU A 8 -1.29 16.63 -1.10
N VAL A 9 -0.69 15.48 -1.46
CA VAL A 9 -0.83 14.23 -0.72
C VAL A 9 0.05 14.23 0.54
N LEU A 10 -0.36 13.50 1.58
CA LEU A 10 0.54 13.28 2.72
C LEU A 10 1.68 12.33 2.28
N PRO A 11 2.95 12.74 2.36
CA PRO A 11 4.07 11.94 1.90
C PRO A 11 4.09 10.54 2.51
N GLY A 12 4.28 9.53 1.68
CA GLY A 12 4.40 8.13 2.10
C GLY A 12 3.17 7.58 2.84
N THR A 13 2.02 8.25 2.77
CA THR A 13 0.83 7.93 3.54
C THR A 13 -0.31 7.62 2.58
N ARG A 14 -0.98 6.47 2.78
CA ARG A 14 -2.21 6.15 2.02
C ARG A 14 -3.40 6.93 2.59
N TYR A 15 -4.41 7.24 1.76
CA TYR A 15 -5.57 8.04 2.16
C TYR A 15 -6.30 7.50 3.41
N ASP A 16 -6.35 6.17 3.59
CA ASP A 16 -6.98 5.51 4.73
C ASP A 16 -6.22 5.72 6.06
N GLN A 17 -4.99 6.25 5.99
CA GLN A 17 -4.14 6.55 7.13
C GLN A 17 -4.05 8.05 7.44
N TYR A 18 -4.67 8.93 6.62
CA TYR A 18 -4.56 10.38 6.80
C TYR A 18 -5.02 10.82 8.18
N ILE A 19 -6.21 10.39 8.62
CA ILE A 19 -6.75 10.77 9.93
C ILE A 19 -5.84 10.30 11.07
N PHE A 20 -5.37 9.05 11.01
CA PHE A 20 -4.44 8.49 11.99
C PHE A 20 -3.15 9.31 12.09
N LYS A 21 -2.60 9.78 10.96
CA LYS A 21 -1.39 10.60 10.90
C LYS A 21 -1.62 12.05 11.31
N LEU A 22 -2.78 12.63 10.98
CA LEU A 22 -3.12 14.02 11.27
C LEU A 22 -3.44 14.24 12.75
N ARG A 23 -4.02 13.26 13.45
CA ARG A 23 -4.35 13.37 14.88
C ARG A 23 -3.15 13.77 15.75
N PRO A 24 -2.00 13.06 15.72
CA PRO A 24 -0.81 13.49 16.46
C PRO A 24 -0.31 14.89 16.09
N VAL A 25 -0.44 15.29 14.83
CA VAL A 25 -0.03 16.61 14.34
C VAL A 25 -0.89 17.70 14.99
N LEU A 26 -2.21 17.54 14.93
CA LEU A 26 -3.16 18.46 15.53
C LEU A 26 -2.99 18.55 17.05
N THR A 27 -2.85 17.40 17.73
CA THR A 27 -2.60 17.35 19.18
C THR A 27 -1.30 18.05 19.58
N SER A 28 -0.25 17.96 18.76
CA SER A 28 1.04 18.63 19.06
C SER A 28 0.96 20.16 19.06
N LEU A 29 -0.02 20.74 18.39
CA LEU A 29 -0.27 22.19 18.33
C LEU A 29 -1.45 22.65 19.20
N GLN A 30 -2.18 21.72 19.82
CA GLN A 30 -3.36 22.03 20.61
C GLN A 30 -3.04 22.88 21.86
N THR A 31 -1.83 22.72 22.41
CA THR A 31 -1.35 23.48 23.57
C THR A 31 -0.89 24.91 23.24
N GLY A 32 -0.84 25.28 21.96
CA GLY A 32 -0.41 26.59 21.48
C GLY A 32 0.57 26.52 20.30
N PRO A 33 1.01 27.68 19.79
CA PRO A 33 1.98 27.75 18.70
C PRO A 33 3.27 27.01 19.03
N SER A 34 3.84 26.32 18.04
CA SER A 34 5.11 25.61 18.17
C SER A 34 6.18 26.27 17.30
N LYS A 35 7.41 26.36 17.78
CA LYS A 35 8.52 26.89 16.97
C LYS A 35 8.68 26.05 15.70
N PHE A 36 8.87 26.70 14.55
CA PHE A 36 8.92 26.04 13.24
C PHE A 36 9.90 24.85 13.23
N LYS A 37 11.12 25.04 13.76
CA LYS A 37 12.14 23.99 13.82
C LYS A 37 11.68 22.75 14.59
N VAL A 38 10.99 22.94 15.73
CA VAL A 38 10.51 21.84 16.58
C VAL A 38 9.39 21.08 15.88
N PHE A 39 8.42 21.80 15.32
CA PHE A 39 7.31 21.21 14.60
C PHE A 39 7.77 20.49 13.32
N ARG A 40 8.67 21.08 12.56
CA ARG A 40 9.31 20.45 11.40
C ARG A 40 10.00 19.13 11.76
N ASP A 41 10.80 19.11 12.83
CA ASP A 41 11.50 17.90 13.25
C ASP A 41 10.51 16.84 13.76
N PHE A 42 9.37 17.24 14.33
CA PHE A 42 8.25 16.35 14.64
C PHE A 42 7.61 15.76 13.37
N LEU A 43 7.29 16.58 12.36
CA LEU A 43 6.72 16.11 11.08
C LEU A 43 7.68 15.13 10.37
N ARG A 44 9.00 15.37 10.43
CA ARG A 44 10.02 14.45 9.89
C ARG A 44 9.99 13.09 10.59
N LYS A 45 9.87 13.06 11.92
CA LYS A 45 9.73 11.81 12.68
C LYS A 45 8.45 11.05 12.34
N GLN A 46 7.38 11.77 11.98
CA GLN A 46 6.13 11.17 11.53
C GLN A 46 6.15 10.70 10.06
N GLY A 47 7.19 11.07 9.31
CA GLY A 47 7.37 10.73 7.90
C GLY A 47 6.53 11.58 6.94
N ILE A 48 6.00 12.72 7.38
CA ILE A 48 5.05 13.56 6.61
C ILE A 48 5.61 14.93 6.23
N TYR A 49 6.88 15.22 6.57
CA TYR A 49 7.51 16.49 6.22
C TYR A 49 8.09 16.48 4.82
N ASP A 50 7.57 17.36 3.98
CA ASP A 50 8.14 17.76 2.70
C ASP A 50 8.49 19.26 2.75
N LYS A 51 9.69 19.65 2.27
CA LYS A 51 10.16 21.03 2.39
C LYS A 51 9.25 22.03 1.67
N ASP A 52 8.75 21.64 0.50
CA ASP A 52 8.07 22.53 -0.42
C ASP A 52 6.55 22.35 -0.33
N LYS A 53 6.10 21.15 0.07
CA LYS A 53 4.66 20.80 0.08
C LYS A 53 3.99 20.87 1.46
N SER A 54 4.74 20.82 2.57
CA SER A 54 4.12 20.72 3.91
C SER A 54 3.15 21.84 4.24
N GLY A 55 3.44 23.07 3.82
CA GLY A 55 2.52 24.21 4.05
C GLY A 55 1.18 24.01 3.35
N LEU A 56 1.24 23.59 2.07
CA LEU A 56 0.04 23.32 1.29
C LEU A 56 -0.75 22.13 1.84
N ILE A 57 -0.10 21.04 2.22
CA ILE A 57 -0.73 19.86 2.84
C ILE A 57 -1.47 20.24 4.12
N LEU A 58 -0.80 20.96 5.02
CA LEU A 58 -1.31 21.22 6.36
C LEU A 58 -2.34 22.37 6.40
N SER A 59 -2.37 23.23 5.40
CA SER A 59 -3.40 24.27 5.27
C SER A 59 -4.82 23.71 5.05
N VAL A 60 -4.96 22.48 4.51
CA VAL A 60 -6.27 21.80 4.41
C VAL A 60 -6.91 21.62 5.79
N VAL A 61 -6.10 21.27 6.80
CA VAL A 61 -6.52 21.13 8.20
C VAL A 61 -6.29 22.41 9.02
N ASP A 62 -6.18 23.55 8.34
CA ASP A 62 -6.08 24.87 8.97
C ASP A 62 -4.88 24.99 9.92
N ILE A 63 -3.73 24.48 9.49
CA ILE A 63 -2.43 24.71 10.13
C ILE A 63 -1.65 25.67 9.24
N THR A 64 -1.23 26.80 9.80
CA THR A 64 -0.33 27.75 9.15
C THR A 64 1.09 27.54 9.64
N MET A 65 2.05 27.58 8.72
CA MET A 65 3.47 27.42 9.00
C MET A 65 4.23 28.61 8.42
N ASP A 66 4.83 29.41 9.29
CA ASP A 66 5.76 30.46 8.90
C ASP A 66 7.21 30.08 9.30
N LYS A 67 8.19 30.93 8.97
CA LYS A 67 9.62 30.66 9.28
C LYS A 67 9.91 30.63 10.78
N LYS A 68 9.04 31.20 11.62
CA LYS A 68 9.20 31.34 13.08
C LYS A 68 8.42 30.27 13.84
N GLU A 69 7.17 30.04 13.50
CA GLU A 69 6.24 29.18 14.22
C GLU A 69 5.18 28.50 13.32
N ALA A 70 4.59 27.45 13.86
CA ALA A 70 3.44 26.76 13.32
C ALA A 70 2.25 26.97 14.26
N LYS A 71 1.09 27.34 13.69
CA LYS A 71 -0.13 27.66 14.43
C LYS A 71 -1.28 26.80 13.96
N LEU A 72 -2.15 26.47 14.91
CA LEU A 72 -3.40 25.79 14.66
C LEU A 72 -4.53 26.82 14.57
N GLY A 73 -5.20 26.90 13.43
CA GLY A 73 -6.35 27.75 13.20
C GLY A 73 -7.62 27.25 13.88
N LYS A 74 -8.75 27.92 13.61
CA LYS A 74 -10.05 27.63 14.25
C LYS A 74 -10.54 26.23 13.90
N PHE A 75 -10.46 25.84 12.62
CA PHE A 75 -10.90 24.54 12.15
C PHE A 75 -9.99 23.42 12.67
N GLY A 76 -8.68 23.63 12.63
CA GLY A 76 -7.71 22.66 13.17
C GLY A 76 -7.91 22.40 14.67
N LYS A 77 -8.23 23.44 15.46
CA LYS A 77 -8.58 23.30 16.88
C LYS A 77 -9.86 22.49 17.08
N ARG A 78 -10.88 22.71 16.24
CA ARG A 78 -12.12 21.92 16.23
C ARG A 78 -11.82 20.44 15.97
N LEU A 79 -11.02 20.14 14.94
CA LEU A 79 -10.61 18.77 14.61
C LEU A 79 -9.82 18.10 15.74
N ALA A 80 -8.89 18.82 16.38
CA ALA A 80 -8.08 18.30 17.49
C ALA A 80 -8.93 17.85 18.70
N GLY A 81 -10.11 18.46 18.89
CA GLY A 81 -11.04 18.12 19.96
C GLY A 81 -11.95 16.92 19.68
N MET A 82 -11.97 16.38 18.45
CA MET A 82 -12.85 15.28 18.08
C MET A 82 -12.28 13.93 18.50
N TYR A 83 -13.08 13.13 19.20
CA TYR A 83 -12.67 11.79 19.68
C TYR A 83 -13.02 10.67 18.69
N SER A 84 -14.12 10.82 17.95
CA SER A 84 -14.58 9.85 16.95
C SER A 84 -13.89 10.07 15.61
N ASP A 85 -13.50 8.98 14.94
CA ASP A 85 -13.01 9.05 13.56
C ASP A 85 -14.13 9.43 12.58
N ALA A 86 -15.39 9.06 12.88
CA ALA A 86 -16.53 9.44 12.05
C ALA A 86 -16.77 10.95 12.09
N ASP A 87 -16.72 11.58 13.27
CA ASP A 87 -16.91 13.02 13.40
C ASP A 87 -15.75 13.79 12.74
N PHE A 88 -14.53 13.25 12.83
CA PHE A 88 -13.35 13.80 12.15
C PHE A 88 -13.52 13.75 10.63
N GLN A 89 -13.97 12.61 10.11
CA GLN A 89 -14.28 12.41 8.69
C GLN A 89 -15.32 13.41 8.18
N ASP A 90 -16.42 13.57 8.91
CA ASP A 90 -17.53 14.44 8.53
C ASP A 90 -17.08 15.91 8.58
N ALA A 91 -16.31 16.30 9.60
CA ALA A 91 -15.75 17.64 9.69
C ALA A 91 -14.72 17.95 8.58
N LEU A 92 -13.93 16.95 8.17
CA LEU A 92 -12.99 17.08 7.06
C LEU A 92 -13.72 17.17 5.72
N PHE A 93 -14.82 16.45 5.55
CA PHE A 93 -15.69 16.57 4.36
C PHE A 93 -16.29 17.97 4.25
N GLU A 94 -16.87 18.50 5.34
CA GLU A 94 -17.38 19.88 5.33
C GLU A 94 -16.27 20.88 5.01
N ARG A 95 -15.05 20.69 5.52
CA ARG A 95 -13.92 21.54 5.13
C ARG A 95 -13.59 21.47 3.64
N LEU A 96 -13.65 20.30 3.02
CA LEU A 96 -13.42 20.19 1.58
C LEU A 96 -14.54 20.86 0.77
N LYS A 97 -15.78 20.86 1.28
CA LYS A 97 -16.88 21.65 0.70
C LYS A 97 -16.60 23.14 0.82
N ASP A 98 -16.24 23.63 2.01
CA ASP A 98 -15.92 25.05 2.24
C ASP A 98 -14.77 25.51 1.34
N LEU A 99 -13.79 24.64 1.07
CA LEU A 99 -12.64 24.96 0.22
C LEU A 99 -12.96 24.97 -1.27
N ASN A 100 -13.88 24.12 -1.74
CA ASN A 100 -14.30 24.04 -3.14
C ASN A 100 -15.59 23.23 -3.31
N ILE A 101 -16.75 23.86 -3.08
CA ILE A 101 -18.06 23.18 -3.12
C ILE A 101 -18.42 22.69 -4.53
N LEU A 102 -18.05 23.42 -5.58
CA LEU A 102 -18.29 23.00 -6.97
C LEU A 102 -17.58 21.70 -7.29
N LEU A 103 -16.30 21.58 -6.92
CA LEU A 103 -15.53 20.35 -7.13
C LEU A 103 -16.16 19.17 -6.39
N VAL A 104 -16.62 19.37 -5.15
CA VAL A 104 -17.33 18.34 -4.36
C VAL A 104 -18.65 17.94 -5.04
N LYS A 105 -19.49 18.92 -5.42
CA LYS A 105 -20.79 18.68 -6.07
C LYS A 105 -20.64 17.86 -7.35
N TYR A 106 -19.82 18.33 -8.29
CA TYR A 106 -19.67 17.69 -9.60
C TYR A 106 -19.07 16.28 -9.49
N VAL A 107 -18.08 16.07 -8.62
CA VAL A 107 -17.49 14.73 -8.45
C VAL A 107 -18.47 13.77 -7.79
N LEU A 108 -19.20 14.19 -6.76
CA LEU A 108 -20.17 13.31 -6.10
C LEU A 108 -21.34 12.98 -7.02
N GLU A 109 -21.87 13.93 -7.78
CA GLU A 109 -22.93 13.69 -8.77
C GLU A 109 -22.49 12.71 -9.87
N ALA A 110 -21.26 12.83 -10.37
CA ALA A 110 -20.73 11.90 -11.36
C ALA A 110 -20.62 10.46 -10.84
N LEU A 111 -20.31 10.31 -9.55
CA LEU A 111 -20.23 9.01 -8.88
C LEU A 111 -21.61 8.47 -8.45
N ASP A 112 -22.69 9.25 -8.57
CA ASP A 112 -24.04 8.86 -8.17
C ASP A 112 -24.72 7.96 -9.21
N VAL A 113 -24.47 6.65 -9.07
CA VAL A 113 -25.03 5.61 -9.95
C VAL A 113 -26.56 5.59 -9.95
N GLU A 114 -27.21 6.01 -8.87
CA GLU A 114 -28.69 6.01 -8.78
C GLU A 114 -29.32 7.11 -9.66
N SER A 115 -28.56 8.16 -9.94
CA SER A 115 -29.01 9.34 -10.69
C SER A 115 -28.38 9.44 -12.08
N GLY A 116 -27.90 8.32 -12.63
CA GLY A 116 -27.32 8.26 -13.97
C GLY A 116 -25.81 8.51 -14.04
N GLY A 117 -25.14 8.71 -12.90
CA GLY A 117 -23.70 8.62 -12.78
C GLY A 117 -23.18 7.18 -12.94
N ARG A 118 -21.87 6.99 -12.74
CA ARG A 118 -21.26 5.65 -12.81
C ARG A 118 -19.99 5.57 -11.96
N LEU A 119 -19.41 4.38 -11.86
CA LEU A 119 -18.08 4.22 -11.30
C LEU A 119 -17.05 4.86 -12.25
N HIS A 120 -16.23 5.78 -11.74
CA HIS A 120 -15.20 6.48 -12.51
C HIS A 120 -13.80 6.27 -11.95
N SER A 121 -12.82 6.12 -12.83
CA SER A 121 -11.41 6.29 -12.47
C SER A 121 -11.06 7.78 -12.26
N VAL A 122 -9.93 8.06 -11.62
CA VAL A 122 -9.48 9.46 -11.39
C VAL A 122 -9.35 10.24 -12.70
N HIS A 123 -8.83 9.62 -13.76
CA HIS A 123 -8.65 10.28 -15.06
C HIS A 123 -9.98 10.53 -15.80
N GLU A 124 -11.02 9.74 -15.52
CA GLU A 124 -12.36 9.99 -16.06
C GLU A 124 -13.04 11.15 -15.33
N LEU A 125 -12.95 11.18 -13.99
CA LEU A 125 -13.42 12.32 -13.20
C LEU A 125 -12.68 13.60 -13.60
N TYR A 126 -11.35 13.53 -13.78
CA TYR A 126 -10.53 14.66 -14.19
C TYR A 126 -10.99 15.24 -15.53
N ARG A 127 -11.20 14.39 -16.54
CA ARG A 127 -11.68 14.83 -17.86
C ARG A 127 -13.04 15.52 -17.79
N MET A 128 -13.89 15.11 -16.87
CA MET A 128 -15.20 15.73 -16.68
C MET A 128 -15.08 17.12 -16.02
N ILE A 129 -14.27 17.26 -14.98
CA ILE A 129 -14.07 18.56 -14.31
C ILE A 129 -13.24 19.55 -15.14
N THR A 130 -12.48 19.07 -16.13
CA THR A 130 -11.81 19.94 -17.11
C THR A 130 -12.64 20.13 -18.38
N SER A 131 -13.86 19.61 -18.43
CA SER A 131 -14.76 19.83 -19.57
C SER A 131 -15.42 21.21 -19.49
N TYR A 132 -16.02 21.66 -20.59
CA TYR A 132 -16.74 22.93 -20.67
C TYR A 132 -17.98 22.99 -19.75
N VAL A 133 -18.39 21.86 -19.16
CA VAL A 133 -19.57 21.75 -18.29
C VAL A 133 -19.25 22.12 -16.83
N TYR A 134 -17.97 22.16 -16.45
CA TYR A 134 -17.55 22.55 -15.11
C TYR A 134 -17.28 24.07 -15.07
N PRO A 135 -18.05 24.84 -14.28
CA PRO A 135 -17.93 26.29 -14.23
C PRO A 135 -16.90 26.78 -13.21
N GLY A 136 -16.32 25.88 -12.39
CA GLY A 136 -15.34 26.25 -11.38
C GLY A 136 -13.93 26.48 -11.94
N THR A 137 -13.04 26.96 -11.07
CA THR A 137 -11.63 27.20 -11.38
C THR A 137 -10.92 25.89 -11.74
N TYR A 138 -10.11 25.93 -12.80
CA TYR A 138 -9.39 24.75 -13.27
C TYR A 138 -8.38 24.22 -12.26
N ILE A 139 -8.45 22.92 -12.00
CA ILE A 139 -7.48 22.17 -11.19
C ILE A 139 -6.57 21.34 -12.10
N THR A 140 -5.28 21.26 -11.76
CA THR A 140 -4.33 20.40 -12.50
C THR A 140 -4.49 18.94 -12.07
N LEU A 141 -4.11 17.99 -12.94
CA LEU A 141 -4.26 16.57 -12.65
C LEU A 141 -3.57 16.12 -11.34
N PRO A 142 -2.32 16.54 -11.03
CA PRO A 142 -1.67 16.17 -9.77
C PRO A 142 -2.43 16.67 -8.54
N HIS A 143 -2.91 17.91 -8.55
CA HIS A 143 -3.71 18.45 -7.44
C HIS A 143 -5.07 17.76 -7.35
N PHE A 144 -5.70 17.41 -8.48
CA PHE A 144 -6.95 16.67 -8.46
C PHE A 144 -6.78 15.25 -7.90
N GLN A 145 -5.70 14.56 -8.24
CA GLN A 145 -5.36 13.27 -7.63
C GLN A 145 -5.19 13.40 -6.11
N ALA A 146 -4.47 14.42 -5.65
CA ALA A 146 -4.32 14.69 -4.22
C ALA A 146 -5.66 15.02 -3.54
N TRP A 147 -6.52 15.80 -4.20
CA TRP A 147 -7.86 16.10 -3.72
C TRP A 147 -8.73 14.85 -3.61
N ILE A 148 -8.65 13.92 -4.58
CA ILE A 148 -9.34 12.62 -4.50
C ILE A 148 -8.87 11.82 -3.28
N ASP A 149 -7.58 11.81 -2.97
CA ASP A 149 -7.07 11.13 -1.78
C ASP A 149 -7.60 11.77 -0.48
N TRP A 150 -7.67 13.10 -0.42
CA TRP A 150 -8.31 13.82 0.68
C TRP A 150 -9.80 13.47 0.80
N MET A 151 -10.52 13.43 -0.33
CA MET A 151 -11.93 13.08 -0.38
C MET A 151 -12.16 11.62 0.03
N ALA A 152 -11.28 10.70 -0.36
CA ALA A 152 -11.32 9.30 0.07
C ALA A 152 -11.03 9.14 1.56
N ALA A 153 -10.16 9.98 2.14
CA ALA A 153 -9.88 9.98 3.58
C ALA A 153 -11.12 10.35 4.43
N THR A 154 -12.06 11.13 3.88
CA THR A 154 -13.34 11.42 4.54
C THR A 154 -14.28 10.21 4.60
N GLY A 155 -14.04 9.18 3.76
CA GLY A 155 -14.92 8.02 3.65
C GLY A 155 -16.22 8.28 2.91
N TYR A 156 -16.42 9.44 2.25
CA TYR A 156 -17.59 9.73 1.42
C TYR A 156 -17.52 9.05 0.04
N ILE A 157 -16.30 8.78 -0.43
CA ILE A 157 -16.04 7.93 -1.59
C ILE A 157 -15.23 6.70 -1.17
N LYS A 158 -15.34 5.63 -1.95
CA LYS A 158 -14.61 4.38 -1.73
C LYS A 158 -14.11 3.81 -3.06
N LEU A 159 -12.99 3.10 -3.01
CA LEU A 159 -12.44 2.41 -4.17
C LEU A 159 -13.12 1.05 -4.34
N VAL A 160 -13.63 0.78 -5.55
CA VAL A 160 -14.21 -0.50 -5.99
C VAL A 160 -13.43 -0.97 -7.22
N GLY A 161 -12.53 -1.92 -7.03
CA GLY A 161 -11.56 -2.32 -8.05
C GLY A 161 -10.57 -1.20 -8.33
N ILE A 162 -10.63 -0.62 -9.53
CA ILE A 162 -9.81 0.53 -9.96
C ILE A 162 -10.60 1.83 -10.10
N ARG A 163 -11.87 1.83 -9.69
CA ARG A 163 -12.81 2.95 -9.86
C ARG A 163 -13.34 3.42 -8.52
N TRP A 164 -13.67 4.69 -8.44
CA TRP A 164 -14.31 5.30 -7.29
C TRP A 164 -15.83 5.09 -7.35
N ALA A 165 -16.42 4.96 -6.17
CA ALA A 165 -17.85 4.86 -5.93
C ALA A 165 -18.22 5.74 -4.74
N LEU A 166 -19.49 6.16 -4.65
CA LEU A 166 -20.01 6.73 -3.41
C LEU A 166 -20.06 5.66 -2.30
N SER A 167 -19.72 6.08 -1.08
CA SER A 167 -20.04 5.32 0.13
C SER A 167 -21.49 5.59 0.56
N GLU A 168 -21.96 4.91 1.61
CA GLU A 168 -23.28 5.22 2.18
C GLU A 168 -23.39 6.66 2.69
N LYS A 169 -22.28 7.25 3.16
CA LYS A 169 -22.22 8.68 3.54
C LYS A 169 -22.29 9.56 2.29
N GLY A 170 -21.54 9.21 1.25
CA GLY A 170 -21.55 9.93 -0.04
C GLY A 170 -22.93 9.97 -0.68
N MET A 171 -23.66 8.85 -0.67
CA MET A 171 -25.03 8.77 -1.20
C MET A 171 -26.00 9.71 -0.49
N LYS A 172 -25.83 9.93 0.82
CA LYS A 172 -26.66 10.88 1.57
C LYS A 172 -26.29 12.32 1.21
N ALA A 173 -25.01 12.65 1.23
CA ALA A 173 -24.57 14.01 0.93
C ALA A 173 -24.85 14.43 -0.52
N VAL A 174 -24.73 13.53 -1.50
CA VAL A 174 -25.04 13.87 -2.89
C VAL A 174 -26.51 14.22 -3.09
N SER A 175 -27.42 13.67 -2.26
CA SER A 175 -28.84 14.04 -2.33
C SER A 175 -29.09 15.49 -1.92
N GLU A 176 -28.32 16.01 -0.97
CA GLU A 176 -28.36 17.41 -0.53
C GLU A 176 -27.68 18.32 -1.56
N LEU A 177 -26.50 17.92 -2.05
CA LEU A 177 -25.74 18.70 -3.03
C LEU A 177 -26.48 18.86 -4.36
N ARG A 178 -27.25 17.86 -4.79
CA ARG A 178 -28.06 17.93 -6.01
C ARG A 178 -29.12 19.02 -5.99
N ALA A 179 -29.63 19.35 -4.81
CA ALA A 179 -30.65 20.39 -4.66
C ALA A 179 -30.06 21.81 -4.75
N MET A 180 -28.73 21.95 -4.66
CA MET A 180 -28.07 23.25 -4.77
C MET A 180 -28.01 23.70 -6.22
N ASP A 181 -28.43 24.93 -6.48
CA ASP A 181 -28.27 25.58 -7.77
C ASP A 181 -26.81 26.01 -7.97
N VAL A 182 -26.27 25.71 -9.14
CA VAL A 182 -24.88 26.05 -9.47
C VAL A 182 -24.74 27.54 -9.71
N GLU A 183 -25.76 28.19 -10.27
CA GLU A 183 -25.77 29.64 -10.50
C GLU A 183 -25.79 30.38 -9.15
N GLU A 184 -26.63 29.95 -8.21
CA GLU A 184 -26.67 30.48 -6.83
C GLU A 184 -25.32 30.32 -6.10
N ILE A 185 -24.67 29.16 -6.23
CA ILE A 185 -23.33 28.94 -5.64
C ILE A 185 -22.29 29.91 -6.21
N LEU A 186 -22.36 30.22 -7.52
CA LEU A 186 -21.42 31.12 -8.16
C LEU A 186 -21.69 32.58 -7.77
N GLU A 187 -22.96 32.98 -7.71
CA GLU A 187 -23.39 34.30 -7.22
C GLU A 187 -22.95 34.52 -5.76
N ASP A 188 -23.19 33.56 -4.86
CA ASP A 188 -22.76 33.63 -3.46
C ASP A 188 -21.23 33.75 -3.33
N MET A 189 -20.46 33.12 -4.23
CA MET A 189 -19.00 33.23 -4.24
C MET A 189 -18.50 34.59 -4.73
N GLU A 190 -19.18 35.19 -5.70
CA GLU A 190 -18.86 36.52 -6.24
C GLU A 190 -19.15 37.59 -5.17
N ASP A 191 -20.31 37.53 -4.49
CA ASP A 191 -20.68 38.46 -3.43
C ASP A 191 -19.70 38.40 -2.23
N GLU A 192 -19.26 37.20 -1.82
CA GLU A 192 -18.26 37.04 -0.75
C GLU A 192 -16.90 37.65 -1.09
N ASP A 193 -16.50 37.61 -2.37
CA ASP A 193 -15.23 38.15 -2.82
C ASP A 193 -15.28 39.70 -2.91
N GLU A 194 -16.46 40.30 -3.16
CA GLU A 194 -16.66 41.76 -3.16
C GLU A 194 -16.68 42.36 -1.74
N GLU A 195 -17.25 41.68 -0.74
CA GLU A 195 -17.30 42.18 0.65
C GLU A 195 -15.93 42.22 1.36
N GLU A 196 -14.97 41.39 0.96
CA GLU A 196 -13.62 41.37 1.57
C GLU A 196 -12.74 42.56 1.11
N ASP A 197 -13.06 43.21 -0.02
CA ASP A 197 -12.26 44.31 -0.59
C ASP A 197 -12.68 45.71 -0.08
N ASP A 198 -13.89 45.88 0.46
CA ASP A 198 -14.42 47.19 0.89
C ASP A 198 -14.05 47.61 2.33
N ASP A 199 -13.33 46.77 3.08
CA ASP A 199 -12.94 47.00 4.49
C ASP A 199 -11.51 47.57 4.67
N VAL A 200 -10.89 48.09 3.59
CA VAL A 200 -9.53 48.67 3.63
C VAL A 200 -9.50 50.11 3.14
N ASP A 201 -10.21 51.03 3.80
CA ASP A 201 -9.94 52.48 3.72
C ASP A 201 -10.67 53.22 4.85
N ASP A 202 -9.97 53.52 5.96
CA ASP A 202 -10.17 54.73 6.80
C ASP A 202 -9.36 54.61 8.11
N ASP A 203 -8.04 54.84 8.05
CA ASP A 203 -7.24 55.19 9.24
C ASP A 203 -5.98 56.00 8.87
N ASP A 204 -6.10 56.89 7.88
CA ASP A 204 -5.16 58.01 7.67
C ASP A 204 -5.95 59.32 7.80
N ASP A 205 -6.01 59.85 9.03
CA ASP A 205 -6.26 61.28 9.24
C ASP A 205 -5.38 61.82 10.39
N ASP A 206 -4.71 62.92 10.05
CA ASP A 206 -3.67 63.66 10.76
C ASP A 206 -4.08 64.23 12.15
N ASP A 207 -3.09 64.49 13.02
CA ASP A 207 -2.84 65.86 13.49
C ASP A 207 -1.58 66.04 14.38
N ASP A 208 -0.89 67.14 14.06
CA ASP A 208 0.30 67.79 14.61
C ASP A 208 0.30 68.07 16.15
N ASP A 209 1.49 68.07 16.79
CA ASP A 209 2.12 69.31 17.29
C ASP A 209 3.48 69.07 17.98
N ALA A 210 4.50 69.81 17.54
CA ALA A 210 5.78 69.98 18.23
C ALA A 210 5.71 71.19 19.20
N PRO A 211 6.60 71.30 20.21
CA PRO A 211 7.81 72.09 19.96
C PRO A 211 9.09 71.64 20.74
N ALA A 212 10.25 71.98 20.19
CA ALA A 212 11.59 71.92 20.81
C ALA A 212 11.97 73.30 21.44
N PRO A 213 13.20 73.58 21.98
CA PRO A 213 14.40 72.74 22.19
C PRO A 213 15.19 73.00 23.52
N ALA A 214 16.19 72.16 23.83
CA ALA A 214 17.38 72.58 24.60
C ALA A 214 18.63 71.66 24.42
N SER A 215 19.57 72.14 23.60
CA SER A 215 21.02 72.27 23.85
C SER A 215 21.86 71.11 24.45
N GLY A 216 22.88 70.71 23.69
CA GLY A 216 24.19 70.21 24.17
C GLY A 216 24.58 68.91 23.48
N GLY A 217 25.49 68.85 22.49
CA GLY A 217 26.80 69.48 22.42
C GLY A 217 27.87 68.40 22.64
N GLY A 218 28.40 67.80 21.56
CA GLY A 218 29.48 66.81 21.68
C GLY A 218 29.90 66.19 20.35
N ALA A 219 31.09 66.55 19.87
CA ALA A 219 31.58 66.31 18.53
C ALA A 219 32.37 65.00 18.36
N ARG A 220 32.47 64.57 17.08
CA ARG A 220 33.55 63.80 16.42
C ARG A 220 33.74 62.31 16.80
N LYS A 221 33.53 61.42 15.83
CA LYS A 221 34.58 61.00 14.87
C LYS A 221 34.01 60.16 13.71
N LYS A 222 34.44 60.56 12.52
CA LYS A 222 34.26 59.93 11.22
C LYS A 222 35.20 58.72 11.13
N ALA A 223 34.68 57.52 10.87
CA ALA A 223 35.44 56.41 10.33
C ALA A 223 34.51 55.69 9.33
N ALA A 224 34.97 55.66 8.09
CA ALA A 224 34.28 55.08 6.96
C ALA A 224 34.41 53.56 6.97
N SER A 225 33.32 52.87 6.69
CA SER A 225 33.30 51.57 6.02
C SER A 225 31.98 51.49 5.27
N ASP A 226 32.03 51.86 3.99
CA ASP A 226 31.05 51.45 2.99
C ASP A 226 31.17 49.94 2.85
N ASP A 227 30.16 49.19 3.32
CA ASP A 227 29.90 47.84 2.84
C ASP A 227 28.55 47.88 2.12
N ASP A 228 28.71 48.10 0.82
CA ASP A 228 27.75 48.02 -0.25
C ASP A 228 27.27 46.56 -0.38
N PHE A 229 25.99 46.32 -0.07
CA PHE A 229 25.34 45.00 -0.17
C PHE A 229 24.14 45.05 -1.13
N SER A 230 24.28 45.83 -2.20
CA SER A 230 23.31 45.92 -3.30
C SER A 230 23.93 45.53 -4.64
N SER A 231 24.15 44.23 -4.87
CA SER A 231 24.38 43.68 -6.21
C SER A 231 24.20 42.15 -6.26
N PHE A 232 22.98 41.65 -6.05
CA PHE A 232 22.68 40.22 -6.21
C PHE A 232 21.39 39.96 -7.01
N ASP A 233 21.03 40.86 -7.92
CA ASP A 233 19.98 40.68 -8.92
C ASP A 233 20.58 41.12 -10.27
N ASP A 234 21.07 40.17 -11.10
CA ASP A 234 21.20 40.32 -12.57
C ASP A 234 21.93 39.14 -13.30
N GLU A 235 22.17 37.98 -12.68
CA GLU A 235 22.83 36.84 -13.37
C GLU A 235 21.96 35.57 -13.58
N GLU A 236 20.63 35.62 -13.40
CA GLU A 236 19.76 34.45 -13.63
C GLU A 236 19.06 34.40 -15.02
N GLU A 237 19.29 35.36 -15.93
CA GLU A 237 18.63 35.35 -17.26
C GLU A 237 19.31 34.47 -18.34
N ASP A 238 20.52 33.96 -18.12
CA ASP A 238 21.26 33.19 -19.16
C ASP A 238 21.14 31.66 -19.05
N LEU A 239 20.38 31.11 -18.09
CA LEU A 239 20.28 29.65 -17.89
C LEU A 239 19.27 28.92 -18.78
N PHE A 240 18.50 29.65 -19.60
CA PHE A 240 17.45 29.09 -20.48
C PHE A 240 17.79 29.14 -21.97
N ALA A 241 18.97 29.60 -22.36
CA ALA A 241 19.36 29.78 -23.76
C ALA A 241 19.65 28.47 -24.54
N ASP A 242 19.77 27.33 -23.86
CA ASP A 242 20.18 26.03 -24.44
C ASP A 242 19.13 24.91 -24.28
N LEU A 243 17.83 25.25 -24.14
CA LEU A 243 16.78 24.24 -24.25
C LEU A 243 16.62 23.78 -25.71
N PRO A 244 16.56 22.47 -25.98
CA PRO A 244 16.27 21.98 -27.33
C PRO A 244 14.92 22.53 -27.78
N PRO A 245 14.74 22.86 -29.08
CA PRO A 245 13.49 23.41 -29.60
C PRO A 245 12.34 22.48 -29.22
N GLU A 246 11.26 23.08 -28.72
CA GLU A 246 10.03 22.34 -28.43
C GLU A 246 9.61 21.56 -29.68
N PRO A 247 9.23 20.28 -29.55
CA PRO A 247 8.79 19.50 -30.69
C PRO A 247 7.55 20.16 -31.30
N ASP A 248 7.54 20.28 -32.63
CA ASP A 248 6.41 20.84 -33.37
C ASP A 248 5.11 20.15 -32.94
N LEU A 249 4.14 20.95 -32.50
CA LEU A 249 2.80 20.45 -32.19
C LEU A 249 2.23 19.75 -33.44
N PRO A 250 1.64 18.54 -33.27
CA PRO A 250 1.06 17.82 -34.39
C PRO A 250 0.01 18.71 -35.07
N SER A 251 0.07 18.76 -36.41
CA SER A 251 -0.84 19.58 -37.19
C SER A 251 -2.30 19.19 -36.92
N GLU A 252 -3.21 20.14 -37.06
CA GLU A 252 -4.65 19.91 -36.88
C GLU A 252 -5.18 18.77 -37.77
N SER A 253 -4.54 18.57 -38.93
CA SER A 253 -4.80 17.43 -39.83
C SER A 253 -4.32 16.08 -39.27
N ALA A 254 -3.19 16.04 -38.55
CA ALA A 254 -2.69 14.83 -37.90
C ALA A 254 -3.57 14.45 -36.70
N LEU A 255 -4.06 15.44 -35.95
CA LEU A 255 -5.02 15.24 -34.87
C LEU A 255 -6.37 14.72 -35.40
N LYS A 256 -6.87 15.27 -36.52
CA LYS A 256 -8.09 14.78 -37.18
C LYS A 256 -7.93 13.37 -37.76
N ALA A 257 -6.76 13.04 -38.31
CA ALA A 257 -6.48 11.70 -38.82
C ALA A 257 -6.39 10.65 -37.69
N ALA A 258 -5.79 11.01 -36.56
CA ALA A 258 -5.74 10.15 -35.37
C ALA A 258 -7.14 9.90 -34.78
N ALA A 259 -7.99 10.94 -34.72
CA ALA A 259 -9.38 10.81 -34.28
C ALA A 259 -10.19 9.90 -35.21
N ALA A 260 -10.05 10.06 -36.54
CA ALA A 260 -10.73 9.20 -37.52
C ALA A 260 -10.28 7.72 -37.44
N SER A 261 -9.00 7.46 -37.14
CA SER A 261 -8.50 6.09 -36.97
C SER A 261 -9.06 5.38 -35.74
N PHE A 262 -9.56 6.14 -34.75
CA PHE A 262 -10.11 5.60 -33.50
C PHE A 262 -11.60 5.28 -33.59
N GLU A 263 -12.34 5.93 -34.51
CA GLU A 263 -13.75 5.63 -34.80
C GLU A 263 -13.91 4.32 -35.60
N ASP A 264 -13.01 4.05 -36.55
CA ASP A 264 -13.06 2.82 -37.36
C ASP A 264 -12.75 1.53 -36.55
N GLU A 265 -12.12 1.63 -35.38
CA GLU A 265 -11.76 0.46 -34.55
C GLU A 265 -12.93 -0.05 -33.67
N PHE A 266 -14.02 0.71 -33.56
CA PHE A 266 -15.16 0.36 -32.69
C PHE A 266 -16.41 -0.16 -33.43
N ASP A 267 -16.46 -0.06 -34.76
CA ASP A 267 -17.62 -0.50 -35.56
C ASP A 267 -17.63 -2.02 -35.88
N ASP A 268 -16.55 -2.75 -35.56
CA ASP A 268 -16.40 -4.19 -35.86
C ASP A 268 -16.65 -5.13 -34.65
N VAL A 269 -17.55 -4.77 -33.74
CA VAL A 269 -18.05 -5.69 -32.68
C VAL A 269 -19.36 -6.34 -33.13
N PRO A 270 -19.38 -7.62 -33.56
CA PRO A 270 -20.61 -8.29 -33.97
C PRO A 270 -21.31 -8.85 -32.73
N GLY A 271 -22.38 -8.20 -32.27
CA GLY A 271 -23.21 -8.76 -31.20
C GLY A 271 -24.16 -7.80 -30.48
N GLY A 272 -24.96 -7.01 -31.20
CA GLY A 272 -26.11 -6.31 -30.62
C GLY A 272 -27.27 -7.30 -30.41
N VAL A 273 -27.62 -7.58 -29.15
CA VAL A 273 -28.73 -8.48 -28.77
C VAL A 273 -29.99 -7.65 -28.52
N ASP A 274 -31.05 -7.92 -29.27
CA ASP A 274 -32.40 -7.38 -29.06
C ASP A 274 -32.95 -7.80 -27.67
N PRO A 275 -33.45 -6.87 -26.84
CA PRO A 275 -34.22 -7.21 -25.66
C PRO A 275 -35.71 -7.19 -26.00
N LEU A 276 -36.35 -8.37 -26.03
CA LEU A 276 -37.76 -8.65 -25.67
C LEU A 276 -38.27 -9.87 -26.45
N GLY A 277 -38.03 -11.06 -25.89
CA GLY A 277 -38.71 -12.31 -26.27
C GLY A 277 -39.20 -13.04 -25.01
N PRO A 278 -40.46 -13.54 -24.98
CA PRO A 278 -41.01 -14.20 -23.80
C PRO A 278 -40.41 -15.60 -23.58
N PRO A 279 -40.44 -16.11 -22.32
CA PRO A 279 -39.64 -17.25 -21.91
C PRO A 279 -40.17 -18.59 -22.48
N PRO A 280 -39.30 -19.50 -22.95
CA PRO A 280 -39.72 -20.83 -23.34
C PRO A 280 -39.92 -21.74 -22.11
N THR A 281 -41.05 -22.45 -22.15
CA THR A 281 -41.52 -23.45 -21.19
C THR A 281 -40.56 -24.63 -21.05
N ALA A 282 -40.24 -24.98 -19.80
CA ALA A 282 -39.44 -26.13 -19.42
C ALA A 282 -40.09 -27.47 -19.79
N LYS A 283 -39.29 -28.38 -20.37
CA LYS A 283 -39.55 -29.83 -20.38
C LYS A 283 -38.37 -30.56 -19.72
N PRO A 284 -38.63 -31.59 -18.89
CA PRO A 284 -37.60 -32.24 -18.09
C PRO A 284 -36.75 -33.21 -18.91
N ALA A 285 -35.43 -33.10 -18.80
CA ALA A 285 -34.48 -34.06 -19.32
C ALA A 285 -34.46 -35.33 -18.44
N ARG A 286 -34.54 -36.48 -19.11
CA ARG A 286 -34.63 -37.82 -18.56
C ARG A 286 -33.28 -38.51 -18.74
N GLY A 287 -32.66 -38.91 -17.62
CA GLY A 287 -31.80 -40.08 -17.44
C GLY A 287 -30.60 -40.32 -18.37
N SER A 288 -29.39 -40.17 -17.83
CA SER A 288 -28.20 -40.89 -18.31
C SER A 288 -27.70 -41.85 -17.22
N GLN A 289 -27.94 -43.15 -17.46
CA GLN A 289 -27.29 -44.24 -16.73
C GLN A 289 -26.00 -44.65 -17.45
N SER A 290 -24.94 -44.78 -16.66
CA SER A 290 -23.82 -45.73 -16.72
C SER A 290 -23.55 -46.49 -18.04
N ARG A 291 -22.30 -46.45 -18.50
CA ARG A 291 -21.56 -47.70 -18.74
C ARG A 291 -20.04 -47.52 -18.75
N ALA A 292 -19.40 -48.22 -17.83
CA ALA A 292 -17.99 -48.56 -17.84
C ALA A 292 -17.65 -49.46 -19.03
N SER A 293 -16.45 -49.30 -19.61
CA SER A 293 -15.72 -50.34 -20.36
C SER A 293 -14.25 -49.93 -20.56
N ALA A 294 -13.36 -50.51 -19.76
CA ALA A 294 -12.03 -50.97 -20.18
C ALA A 294 -12.17 -52.51 -20.42
N PRO A 295 -11.23 -53.26 -21.06
CA PRO A 295 -9.78 -53.02 -21.08
C PRO A 295 -9.02 -53.51 -22.35
N THR A 296 -7.68 -53.52 -22.21
CA THR A 296 -6.66 -54.35 -22.90
C THR A 296 -6.01 -53.87 -24.20
N GLY A 297 -4.68 -53.72 -24.13
CA GLY A 297 -3.75 -53.67 -25.26
C GLY A 297 -2.31 -53.52 -24.77
N ALA A 298 -1.59 -54.63 -24.62
CA ALA A 298 -0.21 -54.71 -24.16
C ALA A 298 0.80 -54.86 -25.31
N ALA A 299 2.08 -54.59 -24.99
CA ALA A 299 3.34 -54.82 -25.73
C ALA A 299 3.69 -53.76 -26.79
N LYS A 300 4.94 -53.28 -26.94
CA LYS A 300 6.22 -54.03 -26.99
C LYS A 300 7.45 -53.11 -26.82
N ARG A 301 8.57 -53.73 -26.42
CA ARG A 301 9.92 -53.20 -26.13
C ARG A 301 10.73 -52.77 -27.38
N GLY A 302 11.75 -51.91 -27.16
CA GLY A 302 12.99 -51.78 -27.95
C GLY A 302 13.72 -50.46 -27.60
N ALA A 303 14.75 -50.44 -26.75
CA ALA A 303 16.19 -50.71 -26.99
C ALA A 303 17.03 -49.45 -27.38
N ALA A 304 17.74 -48.92 -26.38
CA ALA A 304 19.12 -48.36 -26.26
C ALA A 304 19.94 -47.75 -27.44
N PRO A 305 20.95 -46.88 -27.12
CA PRO A 305 21.48 -45.74 -27.92
C PRO A 305 22.81 -46.07 -28.66
N PRO A 306 23.50 -45.14 -29.40
CA PRO A 306 24.46 -44.12 -28.84
C PRO A 306 24.73 -42.90 -29.83
N PRO A 307 25.90 -42.21 -29.88
CA PRO A 307 26.64 -41.38 -28.90
C PRO A 307 27.06 -39.94 -29.37
N VAL A 308 27.43 -39.08 -28.40
CA VAL A 308 28.56 -38.11 -28.28
C VAL A 308 29.04 -37.22 -29.45
N GLY A 309 29.16 -35.90 -29.19
CA GLY A 309 30.28 -35.02 -29.66
C GLY A 309 29.88 -33.62 -30.19
N ALA A 310 29.82 -32.58 -29.36
CA ALA A 310 30.83 -31.49 -29.20
C ALA A 310 30.58 -30.25 -30.11
N PRO A 311 31.30 -29.12 -29.98
CA PRO A 311 30.84 -27.87 -29.33
C PRO A 311 30.79 -26.64 -30.28
N SER A 312 30.55 -25.45 -29.71
CA SER A 312 30.61 -24.07 -30.27
C SER A 312 29.20 -23.44 -30.39
N THR A 313 28.95 -22.16 -30.10
CA THR A 313 29.82 -20.98 -30.12
C THR A 313 29.17 -19.89 -29.26
N THR A 314 29.94 -19.27 -28.37
CA THR A 314 29.63 -17.98 -27.73
C THR A 314 29.50 -16.90 -28.79
N MET A 315 28.30 -16.35 -28.99
CA MET A 315 28.07 -15.12 -29.73
C MET A 315 27.97 -13.98 -28.72
N ALA A 316 29.04 -13.19 -28.65
CA ALA A 316 29.04 -11.88 -28.01
C ALA A 316 28.19 -10.93 -28.88
N VAL A 317 27.06 -10.48 -28.34
CA VAL A 317 26.31 -9.37 -28.93
C VAL A 317 26.89 -8.08 -28.36
N GLY A 318 27.42 -7.25 -29.26
CA GLY A 318 27.99 -5.94 -28.94
C GLY A 318 26.94 -5.01 -28.34
N ALA A 319 27.29 -4.39 -27.21
CA ALA A 319 26.56 -3.28 -26.64
C ALA A 319 26.73 -2.04 -27.54
N GLY A 320 25.62 -1.59 -28.14
CA GLY A 320 25.53 -0.26 -28.72
C GLY A 320 25.42 0.81 -27.62
N PRO A 321 25.96 2.02 -27.83
CA PRO A 321 25.89 3.09 -26.84
C PRO A 321 24.51 3.75 -26.90
N GLY A 322 23.76 3.75 -25.78
CA GLY A 322 22.56 4.59 -25.69
C GLY A 322 21.35 4.02 -24.95
N LEU A 323 21.51 3.15 -23.96
CA LEU A 323 20.41 2.77 -23.07
C LEU A 323 20.82 3.00 -21.62
N HIS A 324 19.96 3.73 -20.91
CA HIS A 324 20.06 4.16 -19.52
C HIS A 324 20.69 3.10 -18.62
N ALA A 325 21.78 3.49 -17.94
CA ALA A 325 22.33 2.70 -16.86
C ALA A 325 21.25 2.51 -15.79
N PRO A 326 20.97 1.28 -15.33
CA PRO A 326 20.11 1.08 -14.17
C PRO A 326 20.74 1.82 -12.99
N VAL A 327 19.95 2.65 -12.33
CA VAL A 327 20.34 3.32 -11.08
C VAL A 327 20.84 2.25 -10.13
N ALA A 328 22.13 2.28 -9.83
CA ALA A 328 22.73 1.39 -8.86
C ALA A 328 22.11 1.70 -7.50
N PHE A 329 21.18 0.85 -7.06
CA PHE A 329 20.75 0.84 -5.68
C PHE A 329 22.00 0.62 -4.83
N ALA A 330 22.28 1.53 -3.91
CA ALA A 330 23.37 1.40 -2.96
C ALA A 330 23.27 0.02 -2.31
N SER A 331 24.28 -0.83 -2.55
CA SER A 331 24.37 -2.14 -1.92
C SER A 331 24.37 -1.91 -0.41
N TYR A 332 23.32 -2.36 0.28
CA TYR A 332 23.34 -2.41 1.73
C TYR A 332 24.56 -3.23 2.16
N ALA A 333 25.37 -2.67 3.06
CA ALA A 333 26.53 -3.36 3.59
C ALA A 333 26.08 -4.72 4.17
N PRO A 334 26.82 -5.82 3.91
CA PRO A 334 26.47 -7.13 4.45
C PRO A 334 26.28 -7.02 5.96
N VAL A 335 25.19 -7.58 6.46
CA VAL A 335 24.86 -7.64 7.88
C VAL A 335 26.09 -8.21 8.61
N ALA A 336 26.65 -7.43 9.54
CA ALA A 336 27.75 -7.90 10.37
C ALA A 336 27.22 -9.01 11.27
N VAL A 337 27.39 -10.26 10.83
CA VAL A 337 27.04 -11.46 11.59
C VAL A 337 27.99 -11.54 12.78
N VAL A 338 27.46 -11.54 13.99
CA VAL A 338 28.25 -11.80 15.21
C VAL A 338 28.74 -13.25 15.13
N SER A 339 30.06 -13.44 15.16
CA SER A 339 30.66 -14.78 15.14
C SER A 339 30.32 -15.53 16.44
N LEU A 340 29.72 -16.71 16.30
CA LEU A 340 29.19 -17.54 17.39
C LEU A 340 30.27 -18.42 18.08
N GLU A 341 31.56 -18.17 17.82
CA GLU A 341 32.65 -19.06 18.29
C GLU A 341 33.08 -18.82 19.75
N ASP A 342 32.53 -17.82 20.43
CA ASP A 342 32.91 -17.47 21.80
C ASP A 342 32.16 -18.31 22.85
N ALA A 343 32.86 -18.81 23.87
CA ALA A 343 32.30 -19.70 24.89
C ALA A 343 31.12 -19.09 25.67
N ASP A 344 31.12 -17.76 25.82
CA ASP A 344 30.01 -17.00 26.41
C ASP A 344 28.73 -17.04 25.56
N THR A 345 28.88 -17.20 24.24
CA THR A 345 27.78 -17.27 23.28
C THR A 345 27.07 -18.62 23.35
N ALA A 346 27.80 -19.71 23.58
CA ALA A 346 27.21 -21.03 23.80
C ALA A 346 26.41 -21.08 25.12
N ALA A 347 26.95 -20.51 26.20
CA ALA A 347 26.24 -20.42 27.49
C ALA A 347 25.02 -19.48 27.45
N LEU A 348 25.04 -18.47 26.58
CA LEU A 348 23.88 -17.64 26.28
C LEU A 348 22.85 -18.40 25.44
N ALA A 349 23.30 -19.13 24.42
CA ALA A 349 22.44 -19.98 23.59
C ALA A 349 21.75 -21.09 24.39
N ASP A 350 22.44 -21.73 25.33
CA ASP A 350 21.88 -22.74 26.22
C ASP A 350 20.84 -22.16 27.19
N ARG A 351 21.10 -20.97 27.75
CA ARG A 351 20.12 -20.26 28.59
C ARG A 351 18.89 -19.84 27.80
N ILE A 352 19.08 -19.29 26.62
CA ILE A 352 17.99 -18.92 25.71
C ILE A 352 17.24 -20.18 25.26
N GLY A 353 17.91 -21.30 25.02
CA GLY A 353 17.31 -22.58 24.60
C GLY A 353 16.48 -23.24 25.70
N ALA A 354 17.00 -23.32 26.94
CA ALA A 354 16.26 -23.83 28.10
C ALA A 354 15.03 -22.98 28.40
N TRP A 355 15.18 -21.66 28.26
CA TRP A 355 14.10 -20.71 28.41
C TRP A 355 13.08 -20.79 27.26
N TYR A 356 13.53 -20.97 26.02
CA TYR A 356 12.69 -21.20 24.84
C TYR A 356 11.77 -22.42 25.01
N GLN A 357 12.28 -23.51 25.59
CA GLN A 357 11.46 -24.71 25.85
C GLN A 357 10.32 -24.45 26.85
N THR A 358 10.41 -23.43 27.70
CA THR A 358 9.32 -23.06 28.61
C THR A 358 8.20 -22.24 27.94
N LEU A 359 8.38 -21.87 26.67
CA LEU A 359 7.51 -20.94 25.92
C LEU A 359 6.88 -21.56 24.68
N SER A 360 7.03 -22.88 24.49
CA SER A 360 6.40 -23.67 23.44
C SER A 360 4.87 -23.63 23.44
N ASP A 361 4.26 -23.12 24.52
CA ASP A 361 2.80 -23.08 24.72
C ASP A 361 2.14 -21.80 24.15
N TRP A 362 2.91 -20.88 23.56
CA TRP A 362 2.37 -19.65 23.00
C TRP A 362 1.71 -19.88 21.62
N PRO A 363 0.56 -19.23 21.33
CA PRO A 363 -0.14 -19.45 20.07
C PRO A 363 0.72 -19.00 18.87
N ALA A 364 0.96 -19.92 17.95
CA ALA A 364 1.56 -19.66 16.65
C ALA A 364 0.62 -20.17 15.55
N PHE A 365 0.69 -19.58 14.36
CA PHE A 365 0.08 -20.20 13.19
C PHE A 365 0.96 -21.36 12.75
N ASP A 366 0.66 -22.56 13.22
CA ASP A 366 1.18 -23.82 12.69
C ASP A 366 0.09 -24.55 11.89
N ALA A 367 0.52 -25.41 10.97
CA ALA A 367 -0.37 -26.09 10.04
C ALA A 367 -1.38 -26.98 10.79
N GLU A 368 -0.97 -27.65 11.87
CA GLU A 368 -1.81 -28.55 12.66
C GLU A 368 -2.92 -27.81 13.41
N ALA A 369 -2.62 -26.67 14.05
CA ALA A 369 -3.56 -25.78 14.72
C ALA A 369 -4.52 -25.12 13.73
N LEU A 370 -4.06 -24.89 12.49
CA LEU A 370 -4.91 -24.49 11.37
C LEU A 370 -5.71 -25.67 10.77
N GLY A 371 -5.55 -26.88 11.31
CA GLY A 371 -6.31 -28.07 10.94
C GLY A 371 -5.77 -28.84 9.73
N VAL A 372 -4.58 -28.49 9.23
CA VAL A 372 -3.89 -29.25 8.19
C VAL A 372 -3.46 -30.58 8.76
N GLN A 373 -3.84 -31.66 8.10
CA GLN A 373 -3.44 -33.01 8.47
C GLN A 373 -2.87 -33.71 7.26
N GLN A 374 -1.65 -34.23 7.38
CA GLN A 374 -1.08 -35.08 6.35
C GLN A 374 -1.76 -36.45 6.40
N LYS A 375 -2.74 -36.66 5.53
CA LYS A 375 -3.38 -37.98 5.39
C LYS A 375 -2.51 -38.86 4.49
N ALA A 376 -2.34 -40.13 4.87
CA ALA A 376 -1.68 -41.11 4.01
C ALA A 376 -2.39 -41.18 2.65
N GLY A 377 -1.65 -40.92 1.56
CA GLY A 377 -2.20 -40.87 0.20
C GLY A 377 -2.82 -39.53 -0.22
N ALA A 378 -2.73 -38.48 0.60
CA ALA A 378 -3.05 -37.13 0.15
C ALA A 378 -2.09 -36.69 -0.97
N SER A 379 -2.61 -35.94 -1.94
CA SER A 379 -1.79 -35.40 -3.03
C SER A 379 -0.80 -34.37 -2.49
N ASP A 380 0.48 -34.57 -2.77
CA ASP A 380 1.57 -33.61 -2.50
C ASP A 380 1.22 -32.21 -3.05
N LEU A 381 0.56 -32.18 -4.22
CA LEU A 381 0.08 -30.96 -4.85
C LEU A 381 -0.98 -30.25 -4.00
N ALA A 382 -1.97 -31.00 -3.49
CA ALA A 382 -3.05 -30.45 -2.68
C ALA A 382 -2.50 -29.87 -1.37
N LEU A 383 -1.52 -30.55 -0.76
CA LEU A 383 -0.83 -30.05 0.42
C LEU A 383 -0.08 -28.74 0.14
N LEU A 384 0.66 -28.65 -0.97
CA LEU A 384 1.37 -27.43 -1.34
C LEU A 384 0.42 -26.26 -1.59
N VAL A 385 -0.70 -26.50 -2.28
CA VAL A 385 -1.73 -25.47 -2.50
C VAL A 385 -2.31 -25.01 -1.17
N GLU A 386 -2.68 -25.95 -0.30
CA GLU A 386 -3.26 -25.66 1.01
C GLU A 386 -2.29 -24.84 1.88
N LEU A 387 -1.03 -25.27 1.99
CA LEU A 387 -0.01 -24.53 2.74
C LEU A 387 0.27 -23.16 2.12
N GLY A 388 0.36 -23.05 0.79
CA GLY A 388 0.59 -21.77 0.12
C GLY A 388 -0.55 -20.78 0.38
N VAL A 389 -1.81 -21.23 0.29
CA VAL A 389 -2.98 -20.41 0.60
C VAL A 389 -2.97 -19.97 2.07
N LEU A 390 -2.76 -20.90 3.01
CA LEU A 390 -2.71 -20.56 4.42
C LEU A 390 -1.59 -19.57 4.73
N ALA A 391 -0.41 -19.72 4.12
CA ALA A 391 0.71 -18.80 4.26
C ALA A 391 0.33 -17.38 3.82
N THR A 392 -0.34 -17.24 2.66
CA THR A 392 -0.83 -15.92 2.20
C THR A 392 -1.89 -15.33 3.11
N LEU A 393 -2.74 -16.16 3.72
CA LEU A 393 -3.77 -15.69 4.64
C LEU A 393 -3.18 -15.15 5.94
N VAL A 394 -2.19 -15.83 6.51
CA VAL A 394 -1.66 -15.51 7.85
C VAL A 394 -0.46 -14.56 7.85
N GLU A 395 0.13 -14.25 6.68
CA GLU A 395 1.34 -13.41 6.60
C GLU A 395 1.16 -12.03 7.26
N GLY A 396 2.09 -11.66 8.15
CA GLY A 396 2.05 -10.39 8.88
C GLY A 396 0.89 -10.26 9.89
N LEU A 397 0.06 -11.28 10.09
CA LEU A 397 -0.98 -11.27 11.12
C LEU A 397 -0.45 -11.82 12.45
N ALA A 398 -0.93 -11.25 13.55
CA ALA A 398 -0.73 -11.83 14.86
C ALA A 398 -1.62 -13.09 15.04
N PRO A 399 -1.17 -14.12 15.76
CA PRO A 399 -2.00 -15.27 16.14
C PRO A 399 -3.22 -14.82 16.94
N GLN A 400 -4.40 -14.87 16.32
CA GLN A 400 -5.66 -14.43 16.89
C GLN A 400 -6.71 -15.53 16.77
N PRO A 401 -7.53 -15.81 17.82
CA PRO A 401 -8.57 -16.84 17.80
C PRO A 401 -9.52 -16.74 16.59
N GLN A 402 -9.79 -15.52 16.14
CA GLN A 402 -10.64 -15.21 14.99
C GLN A 402 -10.06 -15.76 13.68
N VAL A 403 -8.74 -15.67 13.48
CA VAL A 403 -8.05 -16.20 12.29
C VAL A 403 -8.11 -17.73 12.29
N PHE A 404 -7.89 -18.38 13.44
CA PHE A 404 -8.06 -19.83 13.57
C PHE A 404 -9.50 -20.27 13.28
N ALA A 405 -10.49 -19.54 13.83
CA ALA A 405 -11.89 -19.81 13.58
C ALA A 405 -12.26 -19.63 12.10
N PHE A 406 -11.74 -18.59 11.45
CA PHE A 406 -11.90 -18.34 10.01
C PHE A 406 -11.36 -19.49 9.18
N VAL A 407 -10.10 -19.90 9.42
CA VAL A 407 -9.48 -21.00 8.69
C VAL A 407 -10.22 -22.32 8.94
N LYS A 408 -10.66 -22.58 10.17
CA LYS A 408 -11.46 -23.76 10.49
C LYS A 408 -12.80 -23.77 9.73
N ARG A 409 -13.48 -22.63 9.62
CA ARG A 409 -14.70 -22.49 8.81
C ARG A 409 -14.40 -22.69 7.33
N LEU A 410 -13.36 -22.05 6.80
CA LEU A 410 -12.90 -22.20 5.42
C LEU A 410 -12.67 -23.68 5.06
N ARG A 411 -11.98 -24.43 5.92
CA ARG A 411 -11.73 -25.86 5.74
C ARG A 411 -12.96 -26.75 5.87
N ALA A 412 -13.99 -26.29 6.57
CA ALA A 412 -15.26 -27.02 6.65
C ALA A 412 -16.07 -26.92 5.34
N THR A 413 -15.67 -26.03 4.43
CA THR A 413 -16.24 -25.93 3.08
C THR A 413 -15.50 -26.84 2.08
N THR A 414 -15.95 -26.84 0.83
CA THR A 414 -15.29 -27.52 -0.29
C THR A 414 -14.12 -26.73 -0.90
N PHE A 415 -13.81 -25.52 -0.38
CA PHE A 415 -12.88 -24.56 -0.97
C PHE A 415 -11.53 -25.14 -1.41
N PHE A 416 -10.80 -25.83 -0.52
CA PHE A 416 -9.49 -26.39 -0.88
C PHE A 416 -9.57 -27.50 -1.91
N ALA A 417 -10.67 -28.27 -1.93
CA ALA A 417 -10.89 -29.32 -2.91
C ALA A 417 -11.22 -28.75 -4.29
N SER A 418 -11.96 -27.63 -4.34
CA SER A 418 -12.40 -26.99 -5.57
C SER A 418 -11.33 -26.12 -6.23
N LEU A 419 -10.34 -25.61 -5.47
CA LEU A 419 -9.21 -24.83 -6.01
C LEU A 419 -8.47 -25.54 -7.16
N GLY A 420 -8.38 -26.87 -7.13
CA GLY A 420 -7.75 -27.66 -8.20
C GLY A 420 -8.51 -27.63 -9.55
N HIS A 421 -9.79 -27.28 -9.53
CA HIS A 421 -10.67 -27.21 -10.69
C HIS A 421 -10.89 -25.76 -11.17
N GLY A 422 -10.31 -24.77 -10.49
CA GLY A 422 -10.55 -23.34 -10.78
C GLY A 422 -11.89 -22.79 -10.27
N GLU A 423 -12.72 -23.67 -9.71
CA GLU A 423 -14.05 -23.38 -9.18
C GLU A 423 -13.99 -23.24 -7.65
N GLY A 424 -15.04 -22.67 -7.05
CA GLY A 424 -15.26 -22.74 -5.60
C GLY A 424 -14.77 -21.58 -4.73
N LEU A 425 -14.19 -20.50 -5.30
CA LEU A 425 -14.08 -19.24 -4.56
C LEU A 425 -15.47 -18.68 -4.27
N GLU A 426 -16.38 -18.69 -5.24
CA GLU A 426 -17.76 -18.20 -5.09
C GLU A 426 -18.54 -19.01 -4.05
N GLU A 427 -18.56 -20.34 -4.18
CA GLU A 427 -19.19 -21.23 -3.18
C GLU A 427 -18.63 -21.03 -1.77
N CYS A 428 -17.33 -20.76 -1.67
CA CYS A 428 -16.68 -20.45 -0.40
C CYS A 428 -17.15 -19.10 0.16
N LEU A 429 -17.25 -18.07 -0.67
CA LEU A 429 -17.74 -16.75 -0.26
C LEU A 429 -19.19 -16.86 0.23
N ASP A 430 -20.03 -17.62 -0.48
CA ASP A 430 -21.42 -17.88 -0.07
C ASP A 430 -21.49 -18.64 1.25
N ALA A 431 -20.69 -19.70 1.40
CA ALA A 431 -20.62 -20.47 2.64
C ALA A 431 -20.07 -19.66 3.83
N MET A 432 -19.32 -18.59 3.55
CA MET A 432 -18.72 -17.70 4.53
C MET A 432 -19.40 -16.33 4.63
N GLU A 433 -20.55 -16.12 3.99
CA GLU A 433 -21.26 -14.83 3.90
C GLU A 433 -21.44 -14.16 5.27
N ARG A 434 -21.84 -14.94 6.29
CA ARG A 434 -21.99 -14.44 7.68
C ARG A 434 -20.70 -13.98 8.33
N THR A 435 -19.55 -14.52 7.89
CA THR A 435 -18.23 -14.09 8.36
C THR A 435 -17.77 -12.85 7.58
N GLY A 436 -18.24 -12.67 6.34
CA GLY A 436 -17.94 -11.51 5.49
C GLY A 436 -18.43 -10.17 6.04
N SER A 437 -19.47 -10.18 6.88
CA SER A 437 -19.95 -8.99 7.58
C SER A 437 -19.12 -8.60 8.80
N GLU A 438 -18.20 -9.47 9.26
CA GLU A 438 -17.34 -9.17 10.40
C GLU A 438 -16.17 -8.26 9.95
N PRO A 439 -15.96 -7.07 10.52
CA PRO A 439 -14.95 -6.11 10.04
C PRO A 439 -13.52 -6.66 9.98
N TRP A 440 -13.17 -7.57 10.90
CA TRP A 440 -11.85 -8.20 10.95
C TRP A 440 -11.63 -9.24 9.84
N ALA A 441 -12.69 -9.82 9.28
CA ALA A 441 -12.59 -10.86 8.26
C ALA A 441 -12.29 -10.29 6.87
N ARG A 442 -12.57 -9.01 6.65
CA ARG A 442 -12.36 -8.33 5.36
C ARG A 442 -10.94 -8.53 4.82
N ALA A 443 -9.92 -8.30 5.65
CA ALA A 443 -8.53 -8.48 5.26
C ALA A 443 -8.20 -9.93 4.85
N LEU A 444 -8.85 -10.92 5.46
CA LEU A 444 -8.68 -12.33 5.11
C LEU A 444 -9.38 -12.67 3.78
N PHE A 445 -10.57 -12.10 3.52
CA PHE A 445 -11.27 -12.26 2.24
C PHE A 445 -10.50 -11.61 1.08
N GLU A 446 -9.94 -10.41 1.29
CA GLU A 446 -9.10 -9.74 0.30
C GLU A 446 -7.89 -10.63 -0.06
N ARG A 447 -7.30 -11.32 0.92
CA ARG A 447 -6.19 -12.26 0.71
C ARG A 447 -6.61 -13.57 0.05
N LEU A 448 -7.84 -14.06 0.26
CA LEU A 448 -8.36 -15.28 -0.37
C LEU A 448 -8.37 -15.20 -1.90
N VAL A 449 -8.45 -14.00 -2.47
CA VAL A 449 -8.33 -13.79 -3.93
C VAL A 449 -7.01 -14.34 -4.48
N HIS A 450 -5.95 -14.36 -3.66
CA HIS A 450 -4.65 -14.91 -4.05
C HIS A 450 -4.62 -16.45 -4.12
N ALA A 451 -5.61 -17.14 -3.55
CA ALA A 451 -5.61 -18.60 -3.51
C ALA A 451 -5.66 -19.26 -4.90
N ARG A 452 -6.38 -18.65 -5.84
CA ARG A 452 -6.41 -19.11 -7.24
C ARG A 452 -5.05 -19.00 -7.92
N PHE A 453 -4.27 -17.96 -7.61
CA PHE A 453 -2.92 -17.80 -8.16
C PHE A 453 -1.97 -18.84 -7.59
N VAL A 454 -2.03 -19.12 -6.29
CA VAL A 454 -1.26 -20.20 -5.66
C VAL A 454 -1.59 -21.54 -6.31
N ALA A 455 -2.87 -21.89 -6.42
CA ALA A 455 -3.31 -23.14 -7.04
C ALA A 455 -2.83 -23.29 -8.49
N ARG A 456 -2.96 -22.22 -9.28
CA ARG A 456 -2.51 -22.19 -10.69
C ARG A 456 -1.00 -22.34 -10.83
N ARG A 457 -0.21 -21.71 -9.98
CA ARG A 457 1.26 -21.81 -10.07
C ARG A 457 1.76 -23.21 -9.71
N VAL A 458 1.17 -23.80 -8.68
CA VAL A 458 1.48 -25.18 -8.28
C VAL A 458 1.10 -26.18 -9.37
N SER A 459 -0.04 -25.99 -10.03
CA SER A 459 -0.44 -26.87 -11.15
C SER A 459 0.47 -26.72 -12.39
N MET A 460 1.11 -25.58 -12.57
CA MET A 460 2.14 -25.37 -13.61
C MET A 460 3.48 -26.03 -13.28
N LYS A 461 3.75 -26.33 -12.01
CA LYS A 461 5.01 -26.92 -11.53
C LYS A 461 4.75 -28.18 -10.70
N ILE A 462 4.27 -29.24 -11.35
CA ILE A 462 3.86 -30.51 -10.71
C ILE A 462 5.03 -31.20 -9.97
N ASP A 463 6.26 -30.97 -10.42
CA ASP A 463 7.50 -31.47 -9.85
C ASP A 463 8.09 -30.58 -8.74
N LEU A 464 7.36 -29.55 -8.28
CA LEU A 464 7.84 -28.61 -7.27
C LEU A 464 8.26 -29.33 -5.98
N LEU A 465 7.47 -30.26 -5.44
CA LEU A 465 7.86 -30.93 -4.19
C LEU A 465 9.11 -31.84 -4.35
N PRO A 466 9.23 -32.66 -5.41
CA PRO A 466 10.50 -33.31 -5.74
C PRO A 466 11.70 -32.35 -5.84
N GLU A 467 11.53 -31.18 -6.45
CA GLU A 467 12.61 -30.18 -6.53
C GLU A 467 12.96 -29.58 -5.17
N LEU A 468 11.96 -29.28 -4.33
CA LEU A 468 12.18 -28.82 -2.96
C LEU A 468 12.95 -29.86 -2.12
N ARG A 469 12.66 -31.16 -2.31
CA ARG A 469 13.41 -32.25 -1.66
C ARG A 469 14.85 -32.34 -2.14
N ASN A 470 15.13 -31.93 -3.38
CA ASN A 470 16.45 -31.98 -4.00
C ASN A 470 17.19 -30.63 -3.99
N ALA A 471 16.64 -29.61 -3.33
CA ALA A 471 17.25 -28.29 -3.25
C ALA A 471 18.65 -28.40 -2.60
N ALA A 472 19.65 -27.77 -3.24
CA ALA A 472 21.04 -27.85 -2.80
C ALA A 472 21.28 -27.23 -1.41
N ASP A 473 20.56 -26.15 -1.12
CA ASP A 473 20.60 -25.43 0.14
C ASP A 473 19.24 -24.77 0.44
N GLY A 474 19.13 -24.13 1.61
CA GLY A 474 17.92 -23.42 2.00
C GLY A 474 17.61 -22.21 1.12
N ALA A 475 18.63 -21.57 0.50
CA ALA A 475 18.43 -20.42 -0.38
C ALA A 475 17.70 -20.83 -1.67
N ALA A 476 18.17 -21.90 -2.30
CA ALA A 476 17.56 -22.50 -3.48
C ALA A 476 16.13 -22.98 -3.18
N LEU A 477 15.90 -23.56 -1.99
CA LEU A 477 14.58 -23.99 -1.57
C LEU A 477 13.59 -22.82 -1.47
N ILE A 478 13.98 -21.73 -0.80
CA ILE A 478 13.13 -20.55 -0.68
C ILE A 478 12.91 -19.88 -2.04
N ALA A 479 13.92 -19.86 -2.91
CA ALA A 479 13.78 -19.36 -4.28
C ALA A 479 12.70 -20.14 -5.05
N LEU A 480 12.71 -21.48 -5.00
CA LEU A 480 11.70 -22.33 -5.63
C LEU A 480 10.28 -22.02 -5.10
N LEU A 481 10.10 -21.88 -3.79
CA LEU A 481 8.80 -21.51 -3.21
C LEU A 481 8.34 -20.11 -3.65
N ARG A 482 9.25 -19.15 -3.72
CA ARG A 482 8.93 -17.79 -4.19
C ARG A 482 8.54 -17.77 -5.66
N GLU A 483 9.29 -18.45 -6.51
CA GLU A 483 9.05 -18.45 -7.94
C GLU A 483 7.78 -19.21 -8.30
N HIS A 484 7.64 -20.43 -7.79
CA HIS A 484 6.65 -21.39 -8.27
C HIS A 484 5.44 -21.61 -7.35
N LEU A 485 5.42 -21.07 -6.12
CA LEU A 485 4.25 -21.16 -5.23
C LEU A 485 3.61 -19.80 -4.96
N LEU A 486 4.36 -18.82 -4.46
CA LEU A 486 3.79 -17.62 -3.83
C LEU A 486 3.94 -16.33 -4.66
N GLY A 487 5.06 -16.16 -5.36
CA GLY A 487 5.45 -14.92 -6.02
C GLY A 487 6.33 -14.00 -5.17
N HIS A 488 6.73 -12.87 -5.75
CA HIS A 488 7.68 -11.95 -5.12
C HIS A 488 7.04 -11.02 -4.08
N HIS A 489 5.71 -10.90 -4.08
CA HIS A 489 4.96 -9.99 -3.21
C HIS A 489 4.89 -10.46 -1.74
N TRP A 490 5.08 -11.75 -1.50
CA TRP A 490 5.02 -12.35 -0.17
C TRP A 490 6.43 -12.57 0.37
N VAL A 491 6.67 -12.02 1.55
CA VAL A 491 8.00 -11.97 2.17
C VAL A 491 8.14 -13.10 3.18
N GLU A 492 7.14 -13.30 4.04
CA GLU A 492 7.18 -14.28 5.13
C GLU A 492 6.64 -15.66 4.70
N ALA A 493 5.65 -15.69 3.80
CA ALA A 493 4.97 -16.92 3.39
C ALA A 493 5.90 -18.05 2.89
N PRO A 494 6.96 -17.81 2.09
CA PRO A 494 7.84 -18.90 1.63
C PRO A 494 8.54 -19.61 2.79
N PHE A 495 8.96 -18.85 3.80
CA PHE A 495 9.60 -19.38 5.00
C PHE A 495 8.60 -20.13 5.87
N TRP A 496 7.36 -19.64 5.96
CA TRP A 496 6.27 -20.32 6.66
C TRP A 496 5.99 -21.69 6.03
N VAL A 497 5.84 -21.76 4.69
CA VAL A 497 5.62 -23.03 3.98
C VAL A 497 6.79 -23.99 4.20
N ALA A 498 8.04 -23.52 4.09
CA ALA A 498 9.22 -24.35 4.33
C ALA A 498 9.22 -24.95 5.74
N ARG A 499 8.96 -24.13 6.77
CA ARG A 499 8.84 -24.58 8.16
C ARG A 499 7.76 -25.63 8.33
N GLU A 500 6.56 -25.40 7.79
CA GLU A 500 5.45 -26.35 7.94
C GLU A 500 5.70 -27.67 7.21
N LEU A 501 6.36 -27.65 6.05
CA LEU A 501 6.77 -28.87 5.35
C LEU A 501 7.79 -29.69 6.18
N VAL A 502 8.68 -29.03 6.93
CA VAL A 502 9.59 -29.71 7.87
C VAL A 502 8.83 -30.26 9.09
N ARG A 503 7.91 -29.48 9.67
CA ARG A 503 7.08 -29.91 10.80
C ARG A 503 6.19 -31.11 10.49
N LEU A 504 5.62 -31.14 9.28
CA LEU A 504 4.82 -32.25 8.80
C LEU A 504 5.66 -33.46 8.36
N GLY A 505 6.99 -33.41 8.43
CA GLY A 505 7.87 -34.50 8.01
C GLY A 505 7.89 -34.73 6.49
N VAL A 506 7.43 -33.76 5.69
CA VAL A 506 7.42 -33.82 4.22
C VAL A 506 8.82 -33.53 3.66
N LEU A 507 9.54 -32.62 4.31
CA LEU A 507 10.92 -32.26 4.03
C LEU A 507 11.78 -32.54 5.27
N ASP A 508 12.76 -33.45 5.14
CA ASP A 508 13.70 -33.78 6.21
C ASP A 508 15.16 -33.56 5.78
N THR A 509 15.38 -32.62 4.86
CA THR A 509 16.72 -32.30 4.38
C THR A 509 17.38 -31.23 5.25
N ALA A 510 18.71 -31.28 5.36
CA ALA A 510 19.47 -30.23 6.03
C ALA A 510 19.22 -28.85 5.40
N ALA A 511 19.02 -28.81 4.07
CA ALA A 511 18.61 -27.61 3.35
C ALA A 511 17.30 -27.03 3.89
N ALA A 512 16.25 -27.84 4.03
CA ALA A 512 14.96 -27.39 4.55
C ALA A 512 15.04 -26.98 6.03
N GLN A 513 15.75 -27.77 6.85
CA GLN A 513 15.95 -27.45 8.26
C GLN A 513 16.69 -26.12 8.46
N SER A 514 17.61 -25.75 7.55
CA SER A 514 18.35 -24.48 7.60
C SER A 514 17.47 -23.23 7.39
N VAL A 515 16.25 -23.38 6.87
CA VAL A 515 15.32 -22.26 6.62
C VAL A 515 13.97 -22.43 7.29
N ALA A 516 13.87 -23.34 8.25
CA ALA A 516 12.64 -23.63 8.99
C ALA A 516 12.37 -22.62 10.13
N ALA A 517 12.65 -21.33 9.91
CA ALA A 517 12.23 -20.24 10.77
C ALA A 517 11.52 -19.17 9.93
N VAL A 518 10.50 -18.53 10.50
CA VAL A 518 9.70 -17.52 9.79
C VAL A 518 10.13 -16.14 10.23
N PRO A 519 10.56 -15.24 9.32
CA PRO A 519 11.06 -13.91 9.65
C PRO A 519 9.93 -12.92 9.96
N THR A 520 9.05 -13.29 10.88
CA THR A 520 7.96 -12.41 11.33
C THR A 520 8.53 -11.10 11.85
N ARG A 521 7.75 -10.02 11.75
CA ARG A 521 8.11 -8.73 12.37
C ARG A 521 8.65 -8.90 13.79
N ARG A 522 7.98 -9.72 14.60
CA ARG A 522 8.36 -10.02 15.97
C ARG A 522 9.70 -10.75 16.08
N LEU A 523 9.97 -11.74 15.21
CA LEU A 523 11.30 -12.38 15.17
C LEU A 523 12.39 -11.35 14.85
N ARG A 524 12.13 -10.43 13.91
CA ARG A 524 13.10 -9.40 13.51
C ARG A 524 13.37 -8.39 14.61
N GLU A 525 12.32 -7.86 15.25
CA GLU A 525 12.45 -6.95 16.40
C GLU A 525 13.28 -7.58 17.50
N ASN A 526 12.99 -8.84 17.80
CA ASN A 526 13.69 -9.54 18.84
C ASN A 526 15.13 -9.91 18.48
N ALA A 527 15.38 -10.35 17.25
CA ALA A 527 16.72 -10.56 16.73
C ALA A 527 17.56 -9.28 16.77
N ALA A 528 16.93 -8.11 16.53
CA ALA A 528 17.59 -6.82 16.65
C ALA A 528 17.95 -6.50 18.12
N ARG A 529 17.04 -6.76 19.06
CA ARG A 529 17.27 -6.56 20.50
C ARG A 529 18.44 -7.37 21.03
N ILE A 530 18.55 -8.63 20.61
CA ILE A 530 19.66 -9.51 21.02
C ILE A 530 20.91 -9.39 20.14
N GLY A 531 20.94 -8.41 19.22
CA GLY A 531 22.12 -8.12 18.39
C GLY A 531 22.43 -9.14 17.29
N LEU A 532 21.48 -10.01 16.93
CA LEU A 532 21.62 -10.89 15.76
C LEU A 532 21.52 -10.10 14.44
N VAL A 533 20.71 -9.03 14.42
CA VAL A 533 20.62 -8.09 13.29
C VAL A 533 20.74 -6.65 13.80
N ARG A 534 21.15 -5.73 12.92
CA ARG A 534 21.33 -4.31 13.29
C ARG A 534 20.03 -3.55 13.47
N SER A 535 18.98 -3.93 12.74
CA SER A 535 17.67 -3.27 12.75
C SER A 535 16.56 -4.29 12.55
N ALA A 536 15.37 -3.98 13.08
CA ALA A 536 14.14 -4.73 12.84
C ALA A 536 13.57 -4.46 11.43
N ASP A 537 13.94 -3.35 10.80
CA ASP A 537 13.42 -2.88 9.50
C ASP A 537 14.05 -3.60 8.30
N VAL A 538 14.72 -4.73 8.54
CA VAL A 538 15.28 -5.58 7.49
C VAL A 538 14.12 -6.18 6.70
N LEU A 539 13.96 -5.74 5.45
CA LEU A 539 12.90 -6.20 4.52
C LEU A 539 13.47 -6.85 3.26
N ASP A 540 14.77 -6.69 2.97
CA ASP A 540 15.37 -7.28 1.79
C ASP A 540 15.54 -8.80 1.96
N HIS A 541 15.39 -9.53 0.86
CA HIS A 541 15.33 -10.98 0.91
C HIS A 541 16.61 -11.63 1.45
N ALA A 542 17.77 -11.11 1.06
CA ALA A 542 19.06 -11.71 1.40
C ALA A 542 19.30 -11.62 2.91
N SER A 543 19.01 -10.47 3.51
CA SER A 543 19.14 -10.28 4.94
C SER A 543 18.12 -11.10 5.74
N LEU A 544 16.88 -11.25 5.24
CA LEU A 544 15.88 -12.12 5.86
C LEU A 544 16.30 -13.60 5.85
N LEU A 545 16.84 -14.07 4.71
CA LEU A 545 17.36 -15.41 4.57
C LEU A 545 18.53 -15.67 5.53
N ALA A 546 19.47 -14.72 5.63
CA ALA A 546 20.60 -14.82 6.56
C ALA A 546 20.14 -14.89 8.03
N LEU A 547 19.18 -14.04 8.41
CA LEU A 547 18.57 -14.08 9.74
C LEU A 547 17.94 -15.44 10.02
N VAL A 548 17.11 -15.93 9.10
CA VAL A 548 16.43 -17.22 9.24
C VAL A 548 17.43 -18.37 9.38
N GLN A 549 18.50 -18.39 8.59
CA GLN A 549 19.55 -19.40 8.68
C GLN A 549 20.29 -19.36 10.01
N GLN A 550 20.57 -18.16 10.52
CA GLN A 550 21.21 -17.99 11.82
C GLN A 550 20.32 -18.47 12.96
N VAL A 551 19.03 -18.12 12.93
CA VAL A 551 18.02 -18.57 13.91
C VAL A 551 17.85 -20.09 13.84
N ALA A 552 17.71 -20.65 12.64
CA ALA A 552 17.57 -22.10 12.45
C ALA A 552 18.82 -22.86 12.95
N LYS A 553 20.02 -22.33 12.73
CA LYS A 553 21.28 -22.90 13.24
C LYS A 553 21.32 -22.91 14.78
N LEU A 554 20.87 -21.84 15.41
CA LEU A 554 20.93 -21.69 16.86
C LEU A 554 19.87 -22.52 17.60
N PHE A 555 18.69 -22.67 17.02
CA PHE A 555 17.52 -23.16 17.76
C PHE A 555 16.86 -24.38 17.14
N GLY A 556 17.28 -24.75 15.93
CA GLY A 556 16.71 -25.85 15.18
C GLY A 556 15.39 -25.49 14.50
N ALA A 557 15.02 -26.34 13.54
CA ALA A 557 13.86 -26.15 12.66
C ALA A 557 12.49 -26.14 13.36
N GLN A 558 12.42 -26.62 14.59
CA GLN A 558 11.15 -26.83 15.31
C GLN A 558 10.78 -25.67 16.24
N ALA A 559 11.70 -24.74 16.43
CA ALA A 559 11.71 -23.87 17.59
C ALA A 559 10.90 -22.57 17.45
N GLY A 560 9.66 -22.54 16.92
CA GLY A 560 8.62 -21.52 17.24
C GLY A 560 9.04 -20.10 17.72
N TYR A 561 10.01 -19.44 17.06
CA TYR A 561 10.97 -18.56 17.74
C TYR A 561 10.46 -17.17 18.15
N GLY A 562 9.26 -16.78 17.68
CA GLY A 562 8.67 -15.48 18.03
C GLY A 562 8.25 -15.37 19.50
N ALA A 563 7.91 -16.48 20.16
CA ALA A 563 7.26 -16.51 21.50
C ALA A 563 8.22 -16.49 22.70
N ALA A 564 9.39 -17.12 22.52
CA ALA A 564 10.63 -16.72 23.18
C ALA A 564 10.93 -15.25 22.84
N LEU A 565 12.10 -14.73 23.02
CA LEU A 565 12.43 -13.29 23.02
C LEU A 565 11.48 -12.24 23.73
N GLU A 566 10.14 -12.22 23.61
CA GLU A 566 9.24 -11.31 24.37
C GLU A 566 9.23 -11.58 25.87
N GLN A 567 9.25 -12.84 26.27
CA GLN A 567 9.34 -13.20 27.69
C GLN A 567 10.76 -12.94 28.24
N LEU A 568 11.77 -12.78 27.37
CA LEU A 568 13.14 -12.42 27.73
C LEU A 568 13.13 -10.93 28.04
N ASP A 569 12.39 -10.13 27.29
CA ASP A 569 12.15 -8.74 27.67
C ASP A 569 11.41 -8.61 29.01
N LEU A 570 10.40 -9.45 29.28
CA LEU A 570 9.75 -9.50 30.60
C LEU A 570 10.72 -9.94 31.71
N ALA A 571 11.54 -10.97 31.47
CA ALA A 571 12.50 -11.50 32.44
C ALA A 571 13.70 -10.55 32.66
N LEU A 572 14.08 -9.77 31.65
CA LEU A 572 15.13 -8.76 31.70
C LEU A 572 14.59 -7.38 32.11
N GLY A 573 13.28 -7.23 32.30
CA GLY A 573 12.65 -5.95 32.66
C GLY A 573 12.78 -4.87 31.60
N LEU A 574 12.90 -5.26 30.33
CA LEU A 574 13.11 -4.35 29.18
C LEU A 574 11.81 -3.85 28.55
N THR A 575 10.65 -4.39 28.95
CA THR A 575 9.33 -3.84 28.65
C THR A 575 8.88 -2.89 29.76
N MET A 576 8.79 -1.58 29.45
CA MET A 576 8.02 -0.59 30.21
C MET A 576 6.55 -0.59 29.80
#